data_AF-A0A3N6RCZ5-F1
#
_entry.id   AF-A0A3N6RCZ5-F1
#
_cell.length_a   1.000
_cell.length_b   1.000
_cell.length_c   1.000
_cell.angle_alpha   90.00
_cell.angle_beta   90.00
_cell.angle_gamma   90.00
#
_symmetry.space_group_name_H-M   'P 1'
#
loop_
_entity.id
_entity.type
_entity.pdbx_description
1 polymer ?
#
loop_
_entity_poly.entity_id
_entity_poly.type
_entity_poly.pdbx_seq_one_letter_code
_entity_poly.pdbx_strand_id
1 'polypeptide(L)'
;MELKPQKVEISTQNIAYYESSGKEQTIFLVHGNSSSGRSYLHQLQGELGETYRLIAMDLPGHGLSDVAANPEITYTLPGYADTVVEVAKALDASNAIFVGWSLGGHILLEASDRLTDAQGIVIFGTP
;
A
#
# COMPACT_ATOMS: atom_id res chain seq x y z
N MET A 1 -1.78 -2.81 -21.64
CA MET A 1 -2.40 -1.48 -21.47
C MET A 1 -1.65 -0.77 -20.36
N GLU A 2 -1.34 0.53 -20.49
CA GLU A 2 -0.62 1.25 -19.44
C GLU A 2 -1.50 1.41 -18.19
N LEU A 3 -0.98 0.96 -17.05
CA LEU A 3 -1.67 1.01 -15.76
C LEU A 3 -1.65 2.45 -15.25
N LYS A 4 -2.83 3.09 -15.18
CA LYS A 4 -2.94 4.48 -14.76
C LYS A 4 -3.00 4.57 -13.23
N PRO A 5 -2.30 5.54 -12.62
CA PRO A 5 -2.46 5.81 -11.20
C PRO A 5 -3.86 6.34 -10.92
N GLN A 6 -4.39 5.93 -9.77
CA GLN A 6 -5.62 6.43 -9.16
C GLN A 6 -5.26 7.20 -7.88
N LYS A 7 -6.20 7.95 -7.32
CA LYS A 7 -6.06 8.62 -6.03
C LYS A 7 -7.22 8.26 -5.11
N VAL A 8 -6.94 8.14 -3.83
CA VAL A 8 -7.94 8.04 -2.76
C VAL A 8 -7.68 9.14 -1.74
N GLU A 9 -8.75 9.80 -1.33
CA GLU A 9 -8.70 10.80 -0.27
C GLU A 9 -8.81 10.09 1.07
N ILE A 10 -7.84 10.34 1.94
CA ILE A 10 -7.88 9.97 3.35
C ILE A 10 -7.98 11.23 4.20
N SER A 11 -8.20 11.10 5.50
CA SER A 11 -8.46 12.19 6.44
C SER A 11 -7.48 13.37 6.36
N THR A 12 -6.23 13.12 5.98
CA THR A 12 -5.16 14.11 5.98
C THR A 12 -4.69 14.55 4.60
N GLN A 13 -4.87 13.74 3.55
CA GLN A 13 -4.26 13.98 2.22
C GLN A 13 -4.77 13.03 1.12
N ASN A 14 -4.39 13.28 -0.14
CA ASN A 14 -4.58 12.29 -1.21
C ASN A 14 -3.41 11.33 -1.29
N ILE A 15 -3.75 10.05 -1.41
CA ILE A 15 -2.80 8.96 -1.62
C ILE A 15 -3.00 8.39 -3.02
N ALA A 16 -1.91 8.32 -3.79
CA ALA A 16 -1.90 7.66 -5.08
C ALA A 16 -1.77 6.14 -4.92
N TYR A 17 -2.36 5.39 -5.84
CA TYR A 17 -2.20 3.95 -5.93
C TYR A 17 -2.37 3.45 -7.37
N TYR A 18 -1.92 2.23 -7.61
CA TYR A 18 -2.16 1.47 -8.83
C TYR A 18 -3.00 0.25 -8.50
N GLU A 19 -3.88 -0.17 -9.40
CA GLU A 19 -4.78 -1.31 -9.17
C GLU A 19 -4.86 -2.19 -10.40
N SER A 20 -4.60 -3.49 -10.26
CA SER A 20 -4.65 -4.45 -11.36
C SER A 20 -6.09 -4.78 -11.82
N SER A 21 -6.20 -5.54 -12.90
CA SER A 21 -7.51 -5.92 -13.47
C SER A 21 -8.19 -7.07 -12.74
N GLY A 22 -7.43 -7.90 -12.01
CA GLY A 22 -7.91 -9.07 -11.30
C GLY A 22 -8.97 -8.74 -10.25
N LYS A 23 -9.76 -9.75 -9.89
CA LYS A 23 -10.98 -9.59 -9.08
C LYS A 23 -11.12 -10.62 -7.97
N GLU A 24 -10.17 -11.54 -7.84
CA GLU A 24 -10.13 -12.47 -6.71
C GLU A 24 -9.63 -11.77 -5.43
N GLN A 25 -9.09 -12.54 -4.48
CA GLN A 25 -8.58 -12.04 -3.20
C GLN A 25 -7.72 -10.77 -3.39
N THR A 26 -7.97 -9.76 -2.54
CA THR A 26 -7.21 -8.51 -2.59
C THR A 26 -5.82 -8.74 -1.99
N ILE A 27 -4.80 -8.24 -2.67
CA ILE A 27 -3.42 -8.21 -2.21
C ILE A 27 -2.96 -6.75 -2.20
N PHE A 28 -2.60 -6.26 -1.03
CA PHE A 28 -2.27 -4.86 -0.79
C PHE A 28 -0.75 -4.70 -0.62
N LEU A 29 -0.11 -3.94 -1.51
CA LEU A 29 1.33 -3.86 -1.69
C LEU A 29 1.87 -2.53 -1.15
N VAL A 30 2.84 -2.58 -0.24
CA VAL A 30 3.49 -1.42 0.39
C VAL A 30 4.98 -1.39 0.03
N HIS A 31 5.40 -0.35 -0.69
CA HIS A 31 6.76 -0.22 -1.21
C HIS A 31 7.80 0.13 -0.14
N GLY A 32 9.08 -0.01 -0.49
CA GLY A 32 10.22 0.34 0.36
C GLY A 32 10.58 1.83 0.36
N ASN A 33 11.61 2.19 1.14
CA ASN A 33 12.07 3.57 1.26
C ASN A 33 12.41 4.20 -0.10
N SER A 34 12.02 5.46 -0.31
CA SER A 34 12.36 6.25 -1.51
C SER A 34 11.90 5.61 -2.83
N SER A 35 10.85 4.77 -2.76
CA SER A 35 10.25 4.07 -3.89
C SER A 35 8.81 4.55 -4.14
N SER A 36 8.02 3.77 -4.88
CA SER A 36 6.60 4.00 -5.15
C SER A 36 5.92 2.66 -5.49
N GLY A 37 4.58 2.64 -5.53
CA GLY A 37 3.78 1.53 -6.02
C GLY A 37 4.14 1.09 -7.44
N ARG A 38 4.79 1.95 -8.24
CA ARG A 38 5.34 1.59 -9.57
C ARG A 38 6.35 0.46 -9.53
N SER A 39 7.03 0.23 -8.40
CA SER A 39 7.95 -0.90 -8.26
C SER A 39 7.25 -2.26 -8.39
N TYR A 40 5.92 -2.31 -8.25
CA TYR A 40 5.11 -3.51 -8.45
C TYR A 40 4.49 -3.62 -9.84
N LEU A 41 4.87 -2.79 -10.83
CA LEU A 41 4.25 -2.80 -12.16
C LEU A 41 4.30 -4.17 -12.84
N HIS A 42 5.38 -4.93 -12.68
CA HIS A 42 5.48 -6.28 -13.23
C HIS A 42 4.47 -7.26 -12.60
N GLN A 43 4.19 -7.14 -11.30
CA GLN A 43 3.16 -7.94 -10.62
C GLN A 43 1.76 -7.47 -11.02
N LEU A 44 1.53 -6.15 -11.03
CA LEU A 44 0.25 -5.53 -11.40
C LEU A 44 -0.17 -5.87 -12.84
N GLN A 45 0.78 -5.98 -13.77
CA GLN A 45 0.56 -6.26 -15.20
C GLN A 45 0.77 -7.73 -15.58
N GLY A 46 1.27 -8.57 -14.68
CA GLY A 46 1.51 -9.99 -14.91
C GLY A 46 0.35 -10.86 -14.47
N GLU A 47 0.54 -12.18 -14.55
CA GLU A 47 -0.46 -13.21 -14.21
C GLU A 47 -1.08 -13.01 -12.81
N LEU A 48 -0.28 -12.54 -11.85
CA LEU A 48 -0.76 -12.26 -10.50
C LEU A 48 -1.81 -11.15 -10.50
N GLY A 49 -1.57 -10.05 -11.21
CA GLY A 49 -2.50 -8.92 -11.31
C GLY A 49 -3.68 -9.17 -12.25
N GLU A 50 -3.56 -10.12 -13.17
CA GLU A 50 -4.68 -10.58 -14.00
C GLU A 50 -5.68 -11.43 -13.18
N THR A 51 -5.19 -12.16 -12.18
CA THR A 51 -5.99 -13.05 -11.33
C THR A 51 -6.51 -12.33 -10.08
N TYR A 52 -5.60 -11.82 -9.25
CA TYR A 52 -5.90 -11.19 -7.97
C TYR A 52 -6.06 -9.68 -8.12
N ARG A 53 -6.85 -9.08 -7.22
CA ARG A 53 -6.94 -7.62 -7.11
C ARG A 53 -5.71 -7.10 -6.37
N LEU A 54 -4.68 -6.71 -7.11
CA LEU A 54 -3.49 -6.08 -6.54
C LEU A 54 -3.71 -4.58 -6.40
N ILE A 55 -3.46 -4.02 -5.22
CA ILE A 55 -3.45 -2.58 -4.95
C ILE A 55 -2.04 -2.21 -4.51
N ALA A 56 -1.35 -1.34 -5.24
CA ALA A 56 -0.03 -0.83 -4.86
C ALA A 56 -0.11 0.66 -4.53
N MET A 57 -0.03 1.02 -3.26
CA MET A 57 -0.08 2.41 -2.82
C MET A 57 1.27 3.11 -2.98
N ASP A 58 1.26 4.42 -3.10
CA ASP A 58 2.39 5.31 -2.86
C ASP A 58 2.30 5.86 -1.43
N LEU A 59 3.32 5.66 -0.59
CA LEU A 59 3.36 6.24 0.76
C LEU A 59 3.31 7.78 0.71
N PRO A 60 2.86 8.46 1.78
CA PRO A 60 2.97 9.92 1.89
C PRO A 60 4.34 10.46 1.48
N GLY A 61 4.37 11.51 0.66
CA GLY A 61 5.61 12.11 0.15
C GLY A 61 6.38 11.27 -0.88
N HIS A 62 5.83 10.13 -1.31
CA HIS A 62 6.43 9.24 -2.31
C HIS A 62 5.56 9.17 -3.57
N GLY A 63 6.18 8.83 -4.70
CA GLY A 63 5.48 8.65 -5.98
C GLY A 63 4.60 9.85 -6.35
N LEU A 64 3.30 9.61 -6.51
CA LEU A 64 2.28 10.60 -6.86
C LEU A 64 1.36 10.96 -5.69
N SER A 65 1.65 10.45 -4.48
CA SER A 65 0.96 10.84 -3.25
C SER A 65 1.36 12.25 -2.83
N ASP A 66 0.45 12.94 -2.14
CA ASP A 66 0.74 14.26 -1.62
C ASP A 66 1.83 14.17 -0.54
N VAL A 67 2.59 15.25 -0.36
CA VAL A 67 3.52 15.41 0.78
C VAL A 67 2.69 15.46 2.07
N ALA A 68 3.20 14.84 3.13
CA ALA A 68 2.50 14.83 4.41
C ALA A 68 2.17 16.23 4.91
N ALA A 69 0.92 16.45 5.31
CA ALA A 69 0.47 17.70 5.92
C ALA A 69 1.19 17.97 7.25
N ASN A 70 1.53 16.92 8.00
CA ASN A 70 2.35 16.99 9.20
C ASN A 70 3.50 15.96 9.14
N PRO A 71 4.64 16.33 8.52
CA PRO A 71 5.78 15.42 8.30
C PRO A 71 6.31 14.74 9.56
N GLU A 72 6.35 15.45 10.70
CA GLU A 72 6.88 14.93 11.97
C GLU A 72 6.02 13.80 12.54
N ILE A 73 4.74 13.75 12.19
CA ILE A 73 3.82 12.67 12.58
C ILE A 73 3.85 11.56 11.52
N THR A 74 3.69 11.93 10.25
CA THR A 74 3.48 10.96 9.17
C THR A 74 4.73 10.20 8.78
N TYR A 75 5.92 10.83 8.76
CA TYR A 75 7.17 10.19 8.33
C TYR A 75 7.84 9.39 9.45
N THR A 76 7.03 8.58 10.13
CA THR A 76 7.42 7.65 11.18
C THR A 76 6.77 6.30 10.89
N LEU A 77 7.29 5.19 11.46
CA LEU A 77 6.65 3.88 11.28
C LEU A 77 5.17 3.90 11.71
N PRO A 78 4.79 4.44 12.89
CA PRO A 78 3.38 4.52 13.29
C PRO A 78 2.54 5.37 12.33
N GLY A 79 3.04 6.52 11.88
CA GLY A 79 2.30 7.42 10.98
C GLY A 79 2.08 6.83 9.58
N TYR A 80 3.08 6.11 9.05
CA TYR A 80 2.90 5.35 7.82
C TYR A 80 1.92 4.17 8.02
N ALA A 81 1.98 3.48 9.15
CA ALA A 81 1.07 2.39 9.46
C ALA A 81 -0.39 2.86 9.55
N ASP A 82 -0.65 4.00 10.19
CA ASP A 82 -1.99 4.62 10.21
C ASP A 82 -2.48 4.94 8.80
N THR A 83 -1.59 5.46 7.95
CA THR A 83 -1.91 5.74 6.55
C THR A 83 -2.28 4.47 5.79
N VAL A 84 -1.50 3.37 5.93
CA VAL A 84 -1.80 2.08 5.28
C VAL A 84 -3.17 1.57 5.68
N VAL A 85 -3.49 1.60 6.97
CA VAL A 85 -4.78 1.14 7.50
C VAL A 85 -5.93 1.98 6.94
N GLU A 86 -5.77 3.30 6.91
CA GLU A 86 -6.80 4.21 6.41
C GLU A 86 -7.05 4.04 4.91
N VAL A 87 -5.98 3.90 4.11
CA VAL A 87 -6.06 3.64 2.67
C VAL A 87 -6.71 2.28 2.39
N ALA A 88 -6.30 1.23 3.10
CA ALA A 88 -6.89 -0.09 2.95
C ALA A 88 -8.39 -0.08 3.25
N LYS A 89 -8.81 0.63 4.30
CA LYS A 89 -10.22 0.81 4.62
C LYS A 89 -10.97 1.59 3.54
N ALA A 90 -10.39 2.70 3.05
CA ALA A 90 -11.02 3.54 2.03
C ALA A 90 -11.20 2.81 0.68
N LEU A 91 -10.35 1.82 0.38
CA LEU A 91 -10.39 1.02 -0.85
C LEU A 91 -11.11 -0.32 -0.70
N ASP A 92 -11.81 -0.55 0.42
CA ASP A 92 -12.47 -1.82 0.74
C ASP A 92 -11.51 -3.02 0.64
N ALA A 93 -10.37 -2.89 1.31
CA ALA A 93 -9.24 -3.82 1.29
C ALA A 93 -8.74 -4.19 2.70
N SER A 94 -9.55 -3.96 3.73
CA SER A 94 -9.19 -4.32 5.13
C SER A 94 -8.91 -5.82 5.30
N ASN A 95 -9.57 -6.68 4.51
CA ASN A 95 -9.37 -8.12 4.50
C ASN A 95 -8.35 -8.59 3.44
N ALA A 96 -7.43 -7.72 3.02
CA ALA A 96 -6.40 -8.09 2.05
C ALA A 96 -5.33 -9.01 2.65
N ILE A 97 -4.54 -9.63 1.78
CA ILE A 97 -3.20 -10.08 2.12
C ILE A 97 -2.27 -8.88 1.94
N PHE A 98 -1.59 -8.46 3.00
CA PHE A 98 -0.69 -7.31 2.94
C PHE A 98 0.73 -7.77 2.65
N VAL A 99 1.40 -7.13 1.69
CA VAL A 99 2.77 -7.46 1.29
C VAL A 99 3.64 -6.22 1.39
N GLY A 100 4.69 -6.30 2.21
CA GLY A 100 5.58 -5.18 2.49
C GLY A 100 7.01 -5.45 2.06
N TRP A 101 7.60 -4.50 1.34
CA TRP A 101 9.02 -4.54 0.95
C TRP A 101 9.84 -3.57 1.80
N SER A 102 10.87 -4.07 2.50
CA SER A 102 11.81 -3.26 3.27
C SER A 102 11.11 -2.33 4.27
N LEU A 103 11.16 -1.00 4.09
CA LEU A 103 10.38 -0.06 4.90
C LEU A 103 8.90 -0.44 4.95
N GLY A 104 8.31 -0.84 3.81
CA GLY A 104 6.92 -1.30 3.76
C GLY A 104 6.66 -2.53 4.63
N GLY A 105 7.63 -3.42 4.79
CA GLY A 105 7.50 -4.55 5.70
C GLY A 105 7.50 -4.10 7.16
N HIS A 106 8.40 -3.20 7.55
CA HIS A 106 8.40 -2.63 8.91
C HIS A 106 7.10 -1.87 9.21
N ILE A 107 6.53 -1.16 8.22
CA ILE A 107 5.24 -0.48 8.35
C ILE A 107 4.11 -1.49 8.60
N LEU A 108 4.09 -2.63 7.90
CA LEU A 108 3.07 -3.65 8.11
C LEU A 108 3.21 -4.37 9.45
N LEU A 109 4.43 -4.61 9.92
CA LEU A 109 4.66 -5.13 11.27
C LEU A 109 4.15 -4.17 12.34
N GLU A 110 4.44 -2.89 12.18
CA GLU A 110 3.92 -1.82 13.04
C GLU A 110 2.38 -1.77 12.99
N ALA A 111 1.77 -1.90 11.81
CA ALA A 111 0.32 -1.91 11.62
C ALA A 111 -0.40 -3.21 12.05
N SER A 112 0.34 -4.26 12.45
CA SER A 112 -0.22 -5.61 12.58
C SER A 112 -1.34 -5.74 13.61
N ASP A 113 -1.33 -4.93 14.67
CA ASP A 113 -2.37 -4.86 15.69
C ASP A 113 -3.65 -4.12 15.23
N ARG A 114 -3.53 -3.31 14.17
CA ARG A 114 -4.62 -2.53 13.54
C ARG A 114 -5.21 -3.24 12.31
N LEU A 115 -4.47 -4.16 11.70
CA LEU A 115 -4.89 -4.95 10.54
C LEU A 115 -5.59 -6.26 10.95
N THR A 116 -6.59 -6.18 11.84
CA THR A 116 -7.23 -7.37 12.45
C THR A 116 -7.98 -8.27 11.47
N ASP A 117 -8.43 -7.73 10.35
CA ASP A 117 -9.18 -8.45 9.32
C ASP A 117 -8.28 -9.03 8.22
N ALA A 118 -6.99 -8.69 8.24
CA ALA A 118 -6.03 -9.12 7.22
C ALA A 118 -5.96 -10.64 7.13
N GLN A 119 -5.96 -11.17 5.91
CA GLN A 119 -5.86 -12.61 5.66
C GLN A 119 -4.42 -13.13 5.80
N GLY A 120 -3.44 -12.22 5.79
CA GLY A 120 -2.05 -12.52 6.02
C GLY A 120 -1.16 -11.31 5.83
N ILE A 121 0.05 -11.36 6.40
CA ILE A 121 1.10 -10.37 6.21
C ILE A 121 2.34 -11.09 5.66
N VAL A 122 2.85 -10.63 4.53
CA VAL A 122 4.07 -11.13 3.89
C VAL A 122 5.08 -10.00 3.86
N ILE A 123 6.30 -10.26 4.32
CA ILE A 123 7.38 -9.28 4.29
C ILE A 123 8.62 -9.84 3.59
N PHE A 124 9.34 -8.99 2.87
CA PHE A 124 10.64 -9.35 2.28
C PHE A 124 11.60 -8.17 2.32
N GLY A 125 12.90 -8.46 2.49
CA GLY A 125 13.91 -7.43 2.72
C GLY A 125 13.71 -6.64 4.03
N THR A 126 13.07 -7.26 5.03
CA THR A 126 12.64 -6.67 6.30
C THR A 126 13.06 -7.62 7.43
N PRO A 127 14.20 -7.38 8.11
CA PRO A 127 14.71 -8.25 9.16
C PRO A 127 13.95 -8.10 10.49
#